data_AF-A0A1N6L6Y3-F1
#
_entry.id   AF-A0A1N6L6Y3-F1
#
_cell.length_a   1.000
_cell.length_b   1.000
_cell.length_c   1.000
_cell.angle_alpha   90.00
_cell.angle_beta   90.00
_cell.angle_gamma   90.00
#
_symmetry.space_group_name_H-M   'P 1'
#
loop_
_entity.id
_entity.type
_entity.pdbx_description
1 polymer ?
#
loop_
_entity_poly.entity_id
_entity_poly.type
_entity_poly.pdbx_seq_one_letter_code
_entity_poly.pdbx_strand_id
1 'polypeptide(L)'
;MQTLFLPLAASLFSLLACASSIGAHADQLASVKYVESSHSVALVDANNGATQCALDRQIKNISPHLNWNKQVILLSDVDYVSVADVLACRGGKVSASRIPARVGFVVDVNLKKNIYLSLDAVSAGPLTFAATVARLGKTTPLADFQGMYMPGKRFEKIQEEGFDYDDSMPGRISPDGRYVSANGSMDCTDDSYPGIWDLQTRKKVVRPDGCEQLFTNGDD
;
A
#
# COMPACT_ATOMS: atom_id res chain seq x y z
N MET A 1 -13.01 -63.86 43.72
CA MET A 1 -11.68 -63.91 43.09
C MET A 1 -11.46 -62.58 42.38
N GLN A 2 -10.53 -61.79 42.89
CA GLN A 2 -10.00 -60.58 42.26
C GLN A 2 -9.17 -60.96 41.03
N THR A 3 -9.27 -60.15 39.98
CA THR A 3 -8.12 -59.88 39.09
C THR A 3 -8.25 -58.47 38.55
N LEU A 4 -7.35 -57.60 39.04
CA LEU A 4 -6.95 -56.34 38.42
C LEU A 4 -6.28 -56.64 37.09
N PHE A 5 -6.47 -55.78 36.08
CA PHE A 5 -5.38 -55.21 35.27
C PHE A 5 -5.83 -53.87 34.67
N LEU A 6 -4.94 -52.89 34.74
CA LEU A 6 -5.05 -51.48 34.36
C LEU A 6 -4.20 -51.25 33.07
N PRO A 7 -4.15 -50.04 32.47
CA PRO A 7 -4.79 -49.64 31.21
C PRO A 7 -3.85 -49.64 29.98
N LEU A 8 -4.42 -49.62 28.77
CA LEU A 8 -3.70 -49.14 27.57
C LEU A 8 -4.07 -47.69 27.30
N ALA A 9 -3.05 -46.83 27.34
CA ALA A 9 -3.12 -45.44 26.91
C ALA A 9 -3.27 -45.37 25.39
N ALA A 10 -4.27 -44.63 24.92
CA ALA A 10 -4.37 -44.20 23.53
C ALA A 10 -4.25 -42.67 23.49
N SER A 11 -3.02 -42.19 23.31
CA SER A 11 -2.74 -40.86 22.79
C SER A 11 -3.16 -40.81 21.33
N LEU A 12 -4.08 -39.92 20.96
CA LEU A 12 -4.20 -39.47 19.57
C LEU A 12 -4.39 -37.96 19.50
N PHE A 13 -3.25 -37.32 19.24
CA PHE A 13 -3.02 -36.22 18.31
C PHE A 13 -4.02 -35.07 18.29
N SER A 14 -3.57 -33.97 18.91
CA SER A 14 -3.96 -32.60 18.62
C SER A 14 -4.12 -32.36 17.12
N LEU A 15 -5.34 -32.00 16.71
CA LEU A 15 -5.60 -31.28 15.47
C LEU A 15 -4.98 -29.87 15.61
N LEU A 16 -3.70 -29.75 15.28
CA LEU A 16 -3.08 -28.47 15.01
C LEU A 16 -3.70 -27.97 13.69
N ALA A 17 -4.58 -26.98 13.79
CA ALA A 17 -5.05 -26.24 12.63
C ALA A 17 -3.84 -25.59 11.94
N CYS A 18 -3.54 -26.01 10.72
CA CYS A 18 -2.65 -25.26 9.83
C CYS A 18 -3.32 -23.93 9.47
N ALA A 19 -3.16 -22.93 10.33
CA ALA A 19 -3.28 -21.53 9.96
C ALA A 19 -2.02 -21.12 9.21
N SER A 20 -1.83 -21.68 8.00
CA SER A 20 -0.68 -21.37 7.16
C SER A 20 -0.99 -20.11 6.34
N SER A 21 -0.46 -19.00 6.85
CA SER A 21 0.20 -17.92 6.08
C SER A 21 -0.51 -17.41 4.82
N ILE A 22 -1.46 -16.49 4.99
CA ILE A 22 -1.88 -15.58 3.92
C ILE A 22 -0.73 -14.63 3.51
N GLY A 23 0.33 -14.51 4.32
CA GLY A 23 1.50 -13.66 4.05
C GLY A 23 2.50 -14.21 3.03
N ALA A 24 2.51 -15.50 2.71
CA ALA A 24 3.55 -16.13 1.87
C ALA A 24 3.38 -15.93 0.35
N HIS A 25 2.28 -15.30 -0.09
CA HIS A 25 1.95 -15.22 -1.53
C HIS A 25 2.35 -13.90 -2.22
N ALA A 26 2.57 -12.81 -1.47
CA ALA A 26 2.87 -11.50 -2.08
C ALA A 26 4.28 -11.44 -2.69
N ASP A 27 5.26 -12.11 -2.09
CA ASP A 27 6.66 -12.09 -2.54
C ASP A 27 6.88 -12.79 -3.88
N GLN A 28 5.96 -13.66 -4.29
CA GLN A 28 6.04 -14.40 -5.56
C GLN A 28 5.40 -13.64 -6.74
N LEU A 29 4.77 -12.49 -6.49
CA LEU A 29 4.14 -11.69 -7.54
C LEU A 29 5.19 -10.94 -8.36
N ALA A 30 5.17 -11.19 -9.67
CA ALA A 30 6.07 -10.57 -10.63
C ALA A 30 5.44 -9.34 -11.29
N SER A 31 4.16 -9.40 -11.67
CA SER A 31 3.48 -8.28 -12.33
C SER A 31 1.96 -8.33 -12.16
N VAL A 32 1.32 -7.22 -12.51
CA VAL A 32 -0.14 -7.12 -12.65
C VAL A 32 -0.48 -6.64 -14.05
N LYS A 33 -1.59 -7.14 -14.61
CA LYS A 33 -2.08 -6.78 -15.94
C LYS A 33 -3.58 -6.55 -15.92
N TYR A 34 -4.06 -5.73 -16.84
CA TYR A 34 -5.48 -5.58 -17.13
C TYR A 34 -5.83 -6.34 -18.41
N VAL A 35 -6.92 -7.11 -18.37
CA VAL A 35 -7.43 -7.90 -19.50
C VAL A 35 -8.73 -7.26 -19.98
N GLU A 36 -8.63 -6.48 -21.06
CA GLU A 36 -9.76 -5.67 -21.57
C GLU A 36 -10.98 -6.51 -21.94
N SER A 37 -10.78 -7.64 -22.63
CA SER A 37 -11.85 -8.50 -23.15
C SER A 37 -12.78 -9.06 -22.07
N SER A 38 -12.26 -9.23 -20.86
CA SER A 38 -12.96 -9.82 -19.72
C SER A 38 -13.10 -8.83 -18.56
N HIS A 39 -12.73 -7.57 -18.77
CA HIS A 39 -12.74 -6.53 -17.75
C HIS A 39 -12.13 -7.00 -16.42
N SER A 40 -10.96 -7.64 -16.50
CA SER A 40 -10.36 -8.35 -15.38
C SER A 40 -8.96 -7.84 -15.03
N VAL A 41 -8.59 -7.95 -13.76
CA VAL A 41 -7.20 -7.82 -13.32
C VAL A 41 -6.57 -9.20 -13.20
N ALA A 42 -5.34 -9.35 -13.67
CA ALA A 42 -4.57 -10.57 -13.59
C ALA A 42 -3.27 -10.34 -12.81
N LEU A 43 -3.09 -11.11 -11.74
CA LEU A 43 -1.85 -11.20 -11.00
C LEU A 43 -1.00 -12.31 -11.60
N VAL A 44 0.24 -12.00 -11.97
CA VAL A 44 1.19 -12.94 -12.57
C VAL A 44 2.30 -13.22 -11.58
N ASP A 45 2.52 -14.50 -11.27
CA ASP A 45 3.61 -14.96 -10.43
C ASP A 45 4.94 -15.12 -11.21
N ALA A 46 6.03 -15.35 -10.47
CA ALA A 46 7.37 -15.53 -11.05
C ALA A 46 7.50 -16.73 -12.01
N ASN A 47 6.59 -17.69 -11.95
CA ASN A 47 6.55 -18.88 -12.80
C ASN A 47 5.59 -18.73 -13.99
N ASN A 48 5.09 -17.51 -14.25
CA ASN A 48 4.05 -17.20 -15.23
C ASN A 48 2.68 -17.83 -14.95
N GLY A 49 2.44 -18.33 -13.73
CA GLY A 49 1.09 -18.61 -13.27
C GLY A 49 0.29 -17.32 -13.15
N ALA A 50 -0.99 -17.34 -13.53
CA ALA A 50 -1.84 -16.17 -13.50
C ALA A 50 -3.14 -16.44 -12.73
N THR A 51 -3.44 -15.57 -11.76
CA THR A 51 -4.75 -15.51 -11.11
C THR A 51 -5.51 -14.30 -11.64
N GLN A 52 -6.64 -14.54 -12.30
CA GLN A 52 -7.45 -13.51 -12.93
C GLN A 52 -8.81 -13.36 -12.23
N CYS A 53 -9.23 -12.12 -12.01
CA CYS A 53 -10.55 -11.81 -11.48
C CYS A 53 -11.20 -10.64 -12.21
N ALA A 54 -12.48 -10.78 -12.55
CA ALA A 54 -13.26 -9.71 -13.17
C ALA A 54 -13.53 -8.59 -12.17
N LEU A 55 -13.50 -7.33 -12.62
CA LEU A 55 -13.88 -6.19 -11.81
C LEU A 55 -15.41 -6.08 -11.73
N ASP A 56 -15.93 -5.66 -10.58
CA ASP A 56 -17.37 -5.52 -10.33
C ASP A 56 -18.01 -4.36 -11.10
N ARG A 57 -17.22 -3.35 -11.48
CA ARG A 57 -17.65 -2.15 -12.20
C ARG A 57 -16.60 -1.67 -13.19
N GLN A 58 -17.07 -1.00 -14.24
CA GLN A 58 -16.19 -0.35 -15.22
C GLN A 58 -15.39 0.80 -14.59
N ILE A 59 -14.08 0.75 -14.77
CA ILE A 59 -13.14 1.82 -14.40
C ILE A 59 -12.54 2.40 -15.69
N LYS A 60 -12.41 3.73 -15.74
CA LYS A 60 -11.82 4.46 -16.86
C LYS A 60 -10.31 4.59 -16.65
N ASN A 61 -9.55 4.66 -17.75
CA ASN A 61 -8.08 4.89 -17.73
C ASN A 61 -7.34 3.89 -16.82
N ILE A 62 -7.66 2.60 -16.93
CA ILE A 62 -7.02 1.56 -16.13
C ILE A 62 -5.55 1.41 -16.57
N SER A 63 -4.63 1.51 -15.61
CA SER A 63 -3.19 1.26 -15.78
C SER A 63 -2.65 0.61 -14.50
N PRO A 64 -2.89 -0.70 -14.32
CA PRO A 64 -2.71 -1.32 -13.02
C PRO A 64 -1.22 -1.48 -12.69
N HIS A 65 -0.87 -1.21 -11.45
CA HIS A 65 0.45 -1.50 -10.88
C HIS A 65 0.31 -1.89 -9.40
N LEU A 66 1.32 -2.57 -8.88
CA LEU A 66 1.40 -2.92 -7.46
C LEU A 66 1.91 -1.72 -6.68
N ASN A 67 1.36 -1.51 -5.49
CA ASN A 67 1.99 -0.62 -4.51
C ASN A 67 3.33 -1.21 -4.01
N TRP A 68 4.11 -0.42 -3.28
CA TRP A 68 5.50 -0.76 -2.94
C TRP A 68 5.68 -2.10 -2.22
N ASN A 69 4.71 -2.53 -1.40
CA ASN A 69 4.75 -3.80 -0.65
C ASN A 69 3.89 -4.92 -1.28
N LYS A 70 3.40 -4.71 -2.51
CA LYS A 70 2.62 -5.69 -3.29
C LYS A 70 1.37 -6.22 -2.58
N GLN A 71 0.75 -5.41 -1.71
CA GLN A 71 -0.51 -5.78 -1.03
C GLN A 71 -1.74 -5.18 -1.72
N VAL A 72 -1.55 -4.14 -2.52
CA VAL A 72 -2.62 -3.41 -3.20
C VAL A 72 -2.28 -3.27 -4.68
N ILE A 73 -3.29 -3.43 -5.53
CA ILE A 73 -3.24 -3.09 -6.93
C ILE A 73 -3.89 -1.71 -7.08
N LEU A 74 -3.12 -0.72 -7.50
CA LEU A 74 -3.61 0.58 -7.91
C LEU A 74 -4.09 0.45 -9.35
N LEU A 75 -5.38 0.64 -9.59
CA LEU A 75 -6.04 0.37 -10.88
C LEU A 75 -6.06 1.61 -11.78
N SER A 76 -6.24 2.79 -11.17
CA SER A 76 -6.28 4.12 -11.80
C SER A 76 -5.73 5.12 -10.77
N ASP A 77 -5.80 6.41 -11.09
CA ASP A 77 -5.41 7.49 -10.17
C ASP A 77 -6.09 7.40 -8.78
N VAL A 78 -7.29 6.80 -8.67
CA VAL A 78 -8.05 6.79 -7.40
C VAL A 78 -8.73 5.45 -7.09
N ASP A 79 -8.67 4.49 -8.02
CA ASP A 79 -9.28 3.18 -7.84
C ASP A 79 -8.23 2.14 -7.46
N TYR A 80 -8.56 1.24 -6.53
CA TYR A 80 -7.64 0.19 -6.08
C TYR A 80 -8.38 -1.08 -5.68
N VAL A 81 -7.65 -2.20 -5.60
CA VAL A 81 -8.15 -3.49 -5.11
C VAL A 81 -7.07 -4.20 -4.29
N SER A 82 -7.48 -4.98 -3.29
CA SER A 82 -6.58 -5.81 -2.50
C SER A 82 -6.04 -6.97 -3.33
N VAL A 83 -4.74 -7.23 -3.23
CA VAL A 83 -4.12 -8.43 -3.83
C VAL A 83 -4.75 -9.70 -3.26
N ALA A 84 -5.02 -9.74 -1.96
CA ALA A 84 -5.63 -10.89 -1.30
C ALA A 84 -7.02 -11.21 -1.86
N ASP A 85 -7.83 -10.20 -2.19
CA ASP A 85 -9.17 -10.40 -2.74
C ASP A 85 -9.11 -10.97 -4.17
N VAL A 86 -8.13 -10.52 -4.97
CA VAL A 86 -7.90 -11.06 -6.31
C VAL A 86 -7.42 -12.52 -6.24
N LEU A 87 -6.50 -12.84 -5.34
CA LEU A 87 -6.02 -14.22 -5.14
C LEU A 87 -7.12 -15.17 -4.64
N ALA A 88 -8.06 -14.66 -3.84
CA ALA A 88 -9.20 -15.42 -3.33
C ALA A 88 -10.34 -15.57 -4.36
N CYS A 89 -10.27 -14.91 -5.51
CA CYS A 89 -11.34 -14.87 -6.49
C CYS A 89 -11.48 -16.20 -7.24
N ARG A 90 -12.58 -16.92 -7.00
CA ARG A 90 -12.89 -18.21 -7.64
C ARG A 90 -13.93 -18.07 -8.75
N GLY A 91 -13.56 -17.38 -9.83
CA GLY A 91 -14.43 -17.19 -11.00
C GLY A 91 -15.58 -16.19 -10.80
N GLY A 92 -15.46 -15.31 -9.80
CA GLY A 92 -16.42 -14.24 -9.50
C GLY A 92 -15.93 -12.87 -9.96
N LYS A 93 -16.43 -11.84 -9.28
CA LYS A 93 -15.96 -10.46 -9.42
C LYS A 93 -15.34 -9.97 -8.13
N VAL A 94 -14.31 -9.13 -8.24
CA VAL A 94 -13.71 -8.42 -7.11
C VAL A 94 -14.20 -6.98 -7.07
N SER A 95 -14.48 -6.50 -5.87
CA SER A 95 -14.96 -5.13 -5.64
C SER A 95 -13.79 -4.15 -5.68
N ALA A 96 -13.81 -3.22 -6.64
CA ALA A 96 -12.82 -2.15 -6.68
C ALA A 96 -13.22 -0.98 -5.77
N SER A 97 -12.35 -0.64 -4.82
CA SER A 97 -12.51 0.52 -3.95
C SER A 97 -12.09 1.80 -4.65
N ARG A 98 -12.57 2.95 -4.13
CA ARG A 98 -12.27 4.28 -4.67
C ARG A 98 -11.95 5.26 -3.55
N ILE A 99 -10.85 5.99 -3.69
CA ILE A 99 -10.56 7.16 -2.86
C ILE A 99 -11.47 8.32 -3.28
N PRO A 100 -12.00 9.14 -2.35
CA PRO A 100 -12.93 10.23 -2.67
C PRO A 100 -12.40 11.17 -3.76
N ALA A 101 -13.30 11.79 -4.52
CA ALA A 101 -12.92 12.77 -5.54
C ALA A 101 -12.17 13.97 -4.95
N ARG A 102 -11.40 14.66 -5.80
CA ARG A 102 -10.56 15.85 -5.45
C ARG A 102 -9.34 15.51 -4.59
N VAL A 103 -8.78 14.33 -4.83
CA VAL A 103 -7.42 13.97 -4.44
C VAL A 103 -6.60 13.83 -5.72
N GLY A 104 -5.29 14.02 -5.62
CA GLY A 104 -4.36 13.68 -6.70
C GLY A 104 -4.29 12.17 -6.95
N PHE A 105 -3.31 11.74 -7.73
CA PHE A 105 -3.15 10.30 -8.02
C PHE A 105 -2.59 9.58 -6.79
N VAL A 106 -3.20 8.44 -6.46
CA VAL A 106 -2.83 7.59 -5.34
C VAL A 106 -1.58 6.80 -5.71
N VAL A 107 -0.58 6.85 -4.84
CA VAL A 107 0.70 6.12 -5.02
C VAL A 107 0.88 5.01 -4.00
N ASP A 108 0.17 5.06 -2.86
CA ASP A 108 0.15 3.97 -1.90
C ASP A 108 -1.12 3.92 -1.05
N VAL A 109 -1.45 2.71 -0.60
CA VAL A 109 -2.58 2.42 0.29
C VAL A 109 -2.14 1.39 1.33
N ASN A 110 -2.25 1.75 2.60
CA ASN A 110 -2.10 0.80 3.71
C ASN A 110 -3.50 0.42 4.23
N LEU A 111 -4.02 -0.71 3.72
CA LEU A 111 -5.35 -1.23 4.09
C LEU A 111 -5.46 -1.53 5.58
N LYS A 112 -4.41 -2.13 6.18
CA LYS A 112 -4.37 -2.49 7.61
C LYS A 112 -4.52 -1.28 8.52
N LYS A 113 -4.00 -0.13 8.08
CA LYS A 113 -3.99 1.13 8.84
C LYS A 113 -5.05 2.12 8.38
N ASN A 114 -5.83 1.75 7.36
CA ASN A 114 -6.92 2.54 6.80
C ASN A 114 -6.46 3.95 6.36
N ILE A 115 -5.31 4.03 5.68
CA ILE A 115 -4.71 5.27 5.18
C ILE A 115 -4.22 5.12 3.74
N TYR A 116 -4.16 6.25 3.02
CA TYR A 116 -3.61 6.34 1.67
C TYR A 116 -2.68 7.54 1.54
N LEU A 117 -1.83 7.50 0.51
CA LEU A 117 -0.93 8.55 0.08
C LEU A 117 -1.27 8.89 -1.38
N SER A 118 -1.51 10.16 -1.66
CA SER A 118 -1.72 10.68 -3.01
C SER A 118 -0.82 11.88 -3.29
N LEU A 119 -0.55 12.14 -4.56
CA LEU A 119 0.25 13.25 -5.03
C LEU A 119 -0.56 14.14 -5.99
N ASP A 120 -0.53 15.44 -5.73
CA ASP A 120 -1.14 16.47 -6.57
C ASP A 120 -0.03 17.25 -7.26
N ALA A 121 -0.08 17.39 -8.59
CA ALA A 121 0.86 18.24 -9.31
C ALA A 121 0.58 19.72 -9.00
N VAL A 122 1.61 20.47 -8.59
CA VAL A 122 1.48 21.85 -8.12
C VAL A 122 2.29 22.84 -8.96
N SER A 123 3.32 22.38 -9.66
CA SER A 123 4.03 23.15 -10.68
C SER A 123 4.32 22.28 -11.90
N ALA A 124 4.46 22.89 -13.07
CA ALA A 124 4.82 22.22 -14.32
C ALA A 124 6.18 22.68 -14.90
N GLY A 125 6.88 23.61 -14.24
CA GLY A 125 8.19 24.09 -14.66
C GLY A 125 9.02 24.58 -13.48
N PRO A 126 9.67 23.70 -12.70
CA PRO A 126 9.74 22.22 -12.82
C PRO A 126 8.43 21.50 -12.42
N LEU A 127 8.27 20.24 -12.84
CA LEU A 127 7.14 19.41 -12.41
C LEU A 127 7.32 19.01 -10.95
N THR A 128 6.53 19.61 -10.06
CA THR A 128 6.59 19.33 -8.61
C THR A 128 5.24 18.92 -8.08
N PHE A 129 5.26 18.19 -6.97
CA PHE A 129 4.10 17.59 -6.34
C PHE A 129 3.96 18.01 -4.90
N ALA A 130 2.73 17.99 -4.40
CA ALA A 130 2.41 18.01 -2.99
C ALA A 130 1.68 16.72 -2.60
N ALA A 131 2.00 16.17 -1.43
CA ALA A 131 1.39 14.95 -0.95
C ALA A 131 0.15 15.19 -0.09
N THR A 132 -0.78 14.25 -0.12
CA THR A 132 -1.82 14.11 0.91
C THR A 132 -1.72 12.73 1.53
N VAL A 133 -1.63 12.67 2.86
CA VAL A 133 -1.81 11.43 3.62
C VAL A 133 -3.09 11.54 4.41
N ALA A 134 -4.07 10.70 4.13
CA ALA A 134 -5.40 10.76 4.74
C ALA A 134 -5.98 9.37 5.00
N ARG A 135 -7.06 9.31 5.80
CA ARG A 135 -7.80 8.06 6.03
C ARG A 135 -8.59 7.67 4.78
N LEU A 136 -8.74 6.38 4.52
CA LEU A 136 -9.63 5.91 3.44
C LEU A 136 -11.04 6.46 3.64
N GLY A 137 -11.65 6.97 2.57
CA GLY A 137 -12.96 7.62 2.59
C GLY A 137 -12.96 9.06 3.15
N LYS A 138 -11.80 9.64 3.45
CA LYS A 138 -11.63 11.04 3.86
C LYS A 138 -10.63 11.74 2.95
N THR A 139 -10.66 13.07 2.94
CA THR A 139 -9.70 13.92 2.21
C THR A 139 -8.92 14.85 3.14
N THR A 140 -9.21 14.82 4.45
CA THR A 140 -8.52 15.64 5.44
C THR A 140 -7.13 15.05 5.72
N PRO A 141 -6.04 15.83 5.53
CA PRO A 141 -4.69 15.36 5.83
C PRO A 141 -4.53 15.00 7.31
N LEU A 142 -3.71 13.97 7.59
CA LEU A 142 -3.41 13.51 8.95
C LEU A 142 -2.37 14.37 9.68
N ALA A 143 -1.55 15.09 8.91
CA ALA A 143 -0.47 15.93 9.40
C ALA A 143 -0.25 17.10 8.43
N ASP A 144 0.59 18.06 8.84
CA ASP A 144 0.99 19.22 8.06
C ASP A 144 2.52 19.24 8.00
N PHE A 145 3.06 18.68 6.92
CA PHE A 145 4.48 18.71 6.62
C PHE A 145 4.75 19.67 5.45
N GLN A 146 5.99 20.16 5.36
CA GLN A 146 6.44 20.79 4.13
C GLN A 146 6.37 19.77 3.00
N GLY A 147 5.79 20.18 1.87
CA GLY A 147 5.48 19.30 0.74
C GLY A 147 4.14 18.60 0.86
N MET A 148 3.37 18.81 1.93
CA MET A 148 1.99 18.35 1.99
C MET A 148 1.00 19.41 1.52
N TYR A 149 0.00 18.93 0.78
CA TYR A 149 -1.21 19.68 0.50
C TYR A 149 -2.01 19.87 1.78
N MET A 150 -2.37 21.12 2.08
CA MET A 150 -3.16 21.48 3.24
C MET A 150 -4.31 22.41 2.84
N PRO A 151 -5.57 22.10 3.21
CA PRO A 151 -6.68 23.00 2.99
C PRO A 151 -6.41 24.38 3.59
N GLY A 152 -6.52 25.42 2.77
CA GLY A 152 -6.29 26.81 3.19
C GLY A 152 -4.83 27.28 3.13
N LYS A 153 -3.86 26.40 2.87
CA LYS A 153 -2.48 26.83 2.54
C LYS A 153 -2.50 27.54 1.20
N ARG A 154 -1.81 28.69 1.11
CA ARG A 154 -1.72 29.47 -0.13
C ARG A 154 -1.08 28.63 -1.23
N PHE A 155 -1.61 28.72 -2.44
CA PHE A 155 -1.11 27.94 -3.57
C PHE A 155 0.38 28.20 -3.83
N GLU A 156 0.83 29.46 -3.76
CA GLU A 156 2.26 29.78 -3.93
C GLU A 156 3.15 29.08 -2.89
N LYS A 157 2.66 28.91 -1.66
CA LYS A 157 3.39 28.19 -0.61
C LYS A 157 3.41 26.69 -0.87
N ILE A 158 2.31 26.13 -1.37
CA ILE A 158 2.26 24.73 -1.81
C ILE A 158 3.26 24.48 -2.94
N GLN A 159 3.39 25.43 -3.88
CA GLN A 159 4.37 25.34 -4.98
C GLN A 159 5.82 25.45 -4.49
N GLU A 160 6.11 26.39 -3.59
CA GLU A 160 7.43 26.57 -2.97
C GLU A 160 7.88 25.31 -2.20
N GLU A 161 6.92 24.65 -1.54
CA GLU A 161 7.14 23.40 -0.83
C GLU A 161 6.99 22.16 -1.73
N GLY A 162 6.76 22.30 -3.04
CA GLY A 162 6.65 21.15 -3.92
C GLY A 162 7.93 20.33 -3.96
N PHE A 163 7.82 19.02 -4.19
CA PHE A 163 8.97 18.12 -4.37
C PHE A 163 8.89 17.34 -5.69
N ASP A 164 10.03 16.84 -6.14
CA ASP A 164 10.13 15.98 -7.32
C ASP A 164 9.67 14.55 -7.01
N TYR A 165 9.04 13.90 -7.99
CA TYR A 165 8.56 12.52 -7.88
C TYR A 165 9.01 11.71 -9.09
N ASP A 166 9.46 10.48 -8.82
CA ASP A 166 9.88 9.50 -9.81
C ASP A 166 9.03 8.24 -9.63
N ASP A 167 8.34 7.82 -10.69
CA ASP A 167 7.47 6.64 -10.65
C ASP A 167 8.23 5.32 -10.50
N SER A 168 9.54 5.30 -10.77
CA SER A 168 10.42 4.16 -10.49
C SER A 168 10.70 3.96 -8.99
N MET A 169 10.47 5.00 -8.18
CA MET A 169 10.59 5.00 -6.73
C MET A 169 9.27 5.50 -6.12
N PRO A 170 8.20 4.71 -6.16
CA PRO A 170 6.88 5.17 -5.74
C PRO A 170 6.88 5.57 -4.26
N GLY A 171 6.05 6.57 -3.95
CA GLY A 171 5.76 6.97 -2.58
C GLY A 171 5.23 5.79 -1.77
N ARG A 172 5.55 5.76 -0.48
CA ARG A 172 5.27 4.60 0.38
C ARG A 172 4.93 4.97 1.81
N ILE A 173 4.03 4.19 2.38
CA ILE A 173 3.57 4.20 3.76
C ILE A 173 4.14 2.96 4.44
N SER A 174 4.76 3.12 5.60
CA SER A 174 5.30 1.99 6.37
C SER A 174 4.22 0.96 6.72
N PRO A 175 4.57 -0.31 6.96
CA PRO A 175 3.61 -1.35 7.33
C PRO A 175 2.80 -1.02 8.60
N ASP A 176 3.43 -0.35 9.57
CA ASP A 176 2.78 0.12 10.78
C ASP A 176 1.92 1.38 10.61
N GLY A 177 2.00 2.03 9.44
CA GLY A 177 1.27 3.23 9.05
C GLY A 177 1.76 4.52 9.71
N ARG A 178 2.92 4.48 10.37
CA ARG A 178 3.48 5.63 11.09
C ARG A 178 4.34 6.52 10.19
N TYR A 179 5.10 5.94 9.28
CA TYR A 179 6.09 6.63 8.48
C TYR A 179 5.66 6.74 7.03
N VAL A 180 5.97 7.88 6.40
CA VAL A 180 5.66 8.13 5.00
C VAL A 180 6.89 8.70 4.30
N SER A 181 7.25 8.09 3.18
CA SER A 181 8.15 8.67 2.18
C SER A 181 7.32 9.05 0.97
N ALA A 182 7.08 10.34 0.77
CA ALA A 182 6.14 10.82 -0.23
C ALA A 182 6.66 10.67 -1.67
N ASN A 183 7.97 10.83 -1.87
CA ASN A 183 8.65 10.66 -3.15
C ASN A 183 9.37 9.30 -3.28
N GLY A 184 9.18 8.40 -2.31
CA GLY A 184 9.78 7.08 -2.29
C GLY A 184 11.26 7.01 -1.92
N SER A 185 11.94 8.14 -1.72
CA SER A 185 13.32 8.21 -1.21
C SER A 185 13.40 7.73 0.24
N MET A 186 14.41 6.91 0.55
CA MET A 186 14.72 6.47 1.92
C MET A 186 15.76 7.36 2.60
N ASP A 187 16.17 8.45 1.94
CA ASP A 187 17.02 9.47 2.53
C ASP A 187 16.28 10.20 3.66
N CYS A 188 16.86 10.11 4.85
CA CYS A 188 16.39 10.81 6.04
C CYS A 188 17.53 11.51 6.77
N THR A 189 18.55 11.98 6.02
CA THR A 189 19.50 12.96 6.54
C THR A 189 18.81 14.27 6.87
N ASP A 190 19.51 15.18 7.56
CA ASP A 190 18.95 16.47 7.96
C ASP A 190 18.60 17.37 6.75
N ASP A 191 19.32 17.24 5.64
CA ASP A 191 19.11 17.98 4.39
C ASP A 191 18.15 17.29 3.40
N SER A 192 17.68 16.08 3.70
CA SER A 192 16.70 15.38 2.88
C SER A 192 15.41 16.17 2.68
N TYR A 193 14.91 16.22 1.45
CA TYR A 193 13.63 16.83 1.08
C TYR A 193 12.85 15.98 0.08
N PRO A 194 11.55 15.68 0.31
CA PRO A 194 10.74 16.05 1.47
C PRO A 194 11.10 15.22 2.74
N GLY A 195 12.01 14.26 2.60
CA GLY A 195 12.43 13.33 3.65
C GLY A 195 11.33 12.36 4.05
N ILE A 196 11.47 11.80 5.25
CA ILE A 196 10.50 10.84 5.80
C ILE A 196 9.72 11.48 6.92
N TRP A 197 8.40 11.35 6.87
CA TRP A 197 7.49 11.94 7.83
C TRP A 197 7.06 10.90 8.87
N ASP A 198 7.16 11.25 10.16
CA ASP A 198 6.54 10.49 11.24
C ASP A 198 5.16 11.10 11.55
N LEU A 199 4.10 10.46 11.09
CA LEU A 199 2.72 10.93 11.25
C LEU A 199 2.28 11.00 12.72
N GLN A 200 2.91 10.23 13.60
CA GLN A 200 2.59 10.22 15.02
C GLN A 200 3.23 11.42 15.74
N THR A 201 4.52 11.67 15.51
CA THR A 201 5.23 12.78 16.15
C THR A 201 5.08 14.10 15.40
N ARG A 202 4.59 14.06 14.15
CA ARG A 202 4.45 15.19 13.22
C ARG A 202 5.78 15.88 12.95
N LYS A 203 6.85 15.08 12.84
CA LYS A 203 8.22 15.56 12.57
C LYS A 203 8.85 14.78 11.44
N LYS A 204 9.79 15.44 10.74
CA LYS A 204 10.70 14.75 9.83
C LYS A 204 11.57 13.79 10.65
N VAL A 205 11.68 12.56 10.21
CA VAL A 205 12.63 11.59 10.76
C VAL A 205 14.03 12.01 10.30
N VAL A 206 14.96 12.11 11.24
CA VAL A 206 16.37 12.40 10.93
C VAL A 206 17.23 11.30 11.51
N ARG A 207 17.92 10.58 10.63
CA ARG A 207 18.83 9.48 10.99
C ARG A 207 20.01 9.39 10.01
N PRO A 208 21.24 9.22 10.50
CA PRO A 208 22.43 9.13 9.65
C PRO A 208 22.60 7.78 8.95
N ASP A 209 21.90 6.73 9.41
CA ASP A 209 22.03 5.35 8.94
C ASP A 209 20.99 4.95 7.88
N GLY A 210 20.23 5.90 7.36
CA GLY A 210 19.09 5.64 6.48
C GLY A 210 17.82 5.29 7.25
N CYS A 211 16.74 5.02 6.51
CA CYS A 211 15.41 4.80 7.07
C CYS A 211 14.66 3.61 6.49
N GLU A 212 15.36 2.74 5.76
CA GLU A 212 14.85 1.52 5.13
C GLU A 212 14.17 0.61 6.14
N GLN A 213 14.73 0.49 7.35
CA GLN A 213 14.18 -0.34 8.45
C GLN A 213 12.81 0.13 8.93
N LEU A 214 12.40 1.38 8.65
CA LEU A 214 11.06 1.86 8.97
C LEU A 214 9.98 1.28 8.03
N PHE A 215 10.41 0.72 6.90
CA PHE A 215 9.55 0.19 5.85
C PHE A 215 9.72 -1.32 5.67
N THR A 216 10.47 -1.99 6.54
CA THR A 216 10.45 -3.46 6.61
C THR A 216 9.26 -3.93 7.44
N ASN A 217 8.66 -5.06 7.07
CA ASN A 217 7.70 -5.72 7.95
C ASN A 217 8.44 -6.03 9.26
N GLY A 218 7.96 -5.49 10.37
CA GLY A 218 8.44 -5.85 11.69
C GLY A 218 8.03 -7.28 12.01
N ASP A 219 8.71 -8.24 11.40
CA ASP A 219 8.79 -9.62 11.85
C ASP A 219 10.13 -9.78 12.57
N ASP A 220 10.20 -9.23 13.79
CA ASP A 220 11.09 -9.75 14.84
C ASP A 220 10.27 -10.71 15.72
#